data_AF-A0A6L9JMI8-F1
#
_entry.id   AF-A0A6L9JMI8-F1
#
_cell.length_a   1.000
_cell.length_b   1.000
_cell.length_c   1.000
_cell.angle_alpha   90.00
_cell.angle_beta   90.00
_cell.angle_gamma   90.00
#
_symmetry.space_group_name_H-M   'P 1'
#
loop_
_entity.id
_entity.type
_entity.pdbx_description
1 polymer ?
#
loop_
_entity_poly.entity_id
_entity_poly.type
_entity_poly.pdbx_seq_one_letter_code
_entity_poly.pdbx_strand_id
1 'polypeptide(L)'
;MSAKNDFKAFSISDNANVVSQVKYEENQSLQIGFPPDNIPVNLLNKVLRQSSTISSVVANFIATQSGNDILDDGNIAKLTDQLNRALEQKIAAEVPNASLTRKGIVQLTDVVGNSDTLAVTQKLVQEIINSLRESINTRIPNTRKVNGKVLTEDINITSQDILAGQAHSLGDNANLDNYKIPGIYHQEYNAHAKNGNNYPESFAGSLVVLKAAGVIQRYFVYNSSRVYTRSQFHESPWTPWTQEYNTLNRPTAGEVGAYAKAESDARYITGLRKINGKALAADINITSQDIFAGQSINLGDNADLNSYKIPGIYYQEYNAHAKNGTNYPEPFAGSLIVLKAAGVIQRYFVYNSSRVYTRSQFHDSPWTPWAQEYNSLNKPSDKAVGENMEAESDNIYAATKEELIQQAEHEKSQLLTKVNNLIAPLQDAVDLGVASEAEKAALLEWKKYRIILSKVDISLAPDVEWPEQPK
;
A
#
# COMPACT_ATOMS: atom_id res chain seq x y z
N MET A 1 43.49 53.70 -82.26
CA MET A 1 43.99 54.93 -82.91
C MET A 1 43.66 56.09 -81.99
N SER A 2 44.61 56.97 -81.65
CA SER A 2 44.30 58.13 -80.81
C SER A 2 43.50 59.14 -81.64
N ALA A 3 42.38 59.63 -81.11
CA ALA A 3 41.61 60.69 -81.75
C ALA A 3 42.47 61.94 -81.98
N LYS A 4 42.32 62.57 -83.14
CA LYS A 4 43.05 63.76 -83.56
C LYS A 4 42.46 65.01 -82.90
N ASN A 5 43.31 65.92 -82.44
CA ASN A 5 42.91 67.23 -81.93
C ASN A 5 43.59 68.33 -82.77
N ASP A 6 42.85 69.12 -83.51
CA ASP A 6 43.37 70.20 -84.36
C ASP A 6 43.57 71.53 -83.61
N PHE A 7 43.00 71.69 -82.41
CA PHE A 7 43.24 72.86 -81.57
C PHE A 7 44.58 72.71 -80.84
N LYS A 8 45.61 73.43 -81.32
CA LYS A 8 46.99 73.33 -80.82
C LYS A 8 47.33 74.47 -79.86
N ALA A 9 48.10 74.14 -78.82
CA ALA A 9 48.67 75.13 -77.93
C ALA A 9 49.81 75.90 -78.63
N PHE A 10 49.75 77.23 -78.61
CA PHE A 10 50.74 78.11 -79.23
C PHE A 10 51.87 78.48 -78.27
N SER A 11 53.12 78.47 -78.75
CA SER A 11 54.30 78.99 -78.03
C SER A 11 54.52 78.41 -76.62
N ILE A 12 54.38 77.09 -76.48
CA ILE A 12 54.47 76.39 -75.18
C ILE A 12 55.90 76.02 -74.74
N SER A 13 56.91 76.23 -75.58
CA SER A 13 58.30 75.89 -75.25
C SER A 13 58.88 76.78 -74.15
N ASP A 14 59.93 76.29 -73.49
CA ASP A 14 60.61 77.02 -72.41
C ASP A 14 61.28 78.33 -72.91
N ASN A 15 61.67 78.36 -74.18
CA ASN A 15 62.27 79.54 -74.84
C ASN A 15 61.24 80.37 -75.64
N ALA A 16 59.96 80.28 -75.28
CA ALA A 16 58.90 81.03 -75.97
C ALA A 16 59.11 82.55 -75.83
N ASN A 17 58.90 83.27 -76.93
CA ASN A 17 58.91 84.74 -76.94
C ASN A 17 57.61 85.28 -76.30
N VAL A 18 57.49 85.14 -74.98
CA VAL A 18 56.35 85.59 -74.17
C VAL A 18 56.84 86.41 -72.98
N VAL A 19 56.04 87.36 -72.52
CA VAL A 19 56.31 88.03 -71.23
C VAL A 19 56.15 87.08 -70.05
N SER A 20 56.84 87.36 -68.93
CA SER A 20 56.63 86.62 -67.68
C SER A 20 55.20 86.81 -67.16
N GLN A 21 54.73 85.87 -66.33
CA GLN A 21 53.38 85.95 -65.75
C GLN A 21 53.17 87.24 -64.94
N VAL A 22 54.14 87.60 -64.10
CA VAL A 22 54.09 88.83 -63.28
C VAL A 22 53.94 90.08 -64.15
N LYS A 23 54.77 90.22 -65.20
CA LYS A 23 54.69 91.39 -66.11
C LYS A 23 53.40 91.43 -66.93
N TYR A 24 52.78 90.29 -67.18
CA TYR A 24 51.50 90.20 -67.87
C TYR A 24 50.34 90.66 -66.98
N GLU A 25 50.34 90.22 -65.72
CA GLU A 25 49.33 90.59 -64.71
C GLU A 25 49.38 92.07 -64.34
N GLU A 26 50.58 92.68 -64.33
CA GLU A 26 50.77 94.11 -64.10
C GLU A 26 50.42 94.99 -65.32
N ASN A 27 50.25 94.40 -66.51
CA ASN A 27 49.99 95.16 -67.72
C ASN A 27 48.53 95.66 -67.77
N GLN A 28 48.34 96.97 -67.90
CA GLN A 28 47.00 97.57 -67.97
C GLN A 28 46.14 97.00 -69.13
N SER A 29 46.77 96.62 -70.25
CA SER A 29 46.09 96.04 -71.42
C SER A 29 45.36 94.73 -71.11
N LEU A 30 45.69 94.05 -70.01
CA LEU A 30 44.96 92.85 -69.56
C LEU A 30 43.50 93.16 -69.21
N GLN A 31 43.24 94.36 -68.68
CA GLN A 31 41.89 94.78 -68.24
C GLN A 31 41.13 95.52 -69.33
N ILE A 32 41.83 96.35 -70.13
CA ILE A 32 41.21 97.27 -71.09
C ILE A 32 41.46 96.90 -72.56
N GLY A 33 42.19 95.82 -72.84
CA GLY A 33 42.56 95.40 -74.19
C GLY A 33 43.83 96.07 -74.72
N PHE A 34 44.31 95.61 -75.88
CA PHE A 34 45.49 96.18 -76.53
C PHE A 34 45.22 97.57 -77.13
N PRO A 35 46.22 98.48 -77.11
CA PRO A 35 46.12 99.77 -77.79
C PRO A 35 46.02 99.58 -79.31
N PRO A 36 45.47 100.55 -80.07
CA PRO A 36 45.28 100.45 -81.51
C PRO A 36 46.58 100.23 -82.31
N ASP A 37 47.70 100.78 -81.81
CA ASP A 37 49.01 100.73 -82.46
C ASP A 37 50.11 100.22 -81.50
N ASN A 38 51.17 99.62 -82.04
CA ASN A 38 52.37 99.16 -81.33
C ASN A 38 52.17 98.11 -80.20
N ILE A 39 51.52 96.99 -80.51
CA ILE A 39 51.39 95.86 -79.58
C ILE A 39 52.73 95.11 -79.45
N PRO A 40 53.33 94.98 -78.24
CA PRO A 40 54.53 94.18 -78.05
C PRO A 40 54.26 92.72 -78.41
N VAL A 41 55.05 92.15 -79.33
CA VAL A 41 54.85 90.78 -79.84
C VAL A 41 54.90 89.74 -78.73
N ASN A 42 55.78 89.92 -77.73
CA ASN A 42 55.87 89.03 -76.57
C ASN A 42 54.64 89.09 -75.65
N LEU A 43 53.93 90.22 -75.62
CA LEU A 43 52.69 90.39 -74.87
C LEU A 43 51.51 89.77 -75.64
N LEU A 44 51.44 90.00 -76.95
CA LEU A 44 50.47 89.34 -77.83
C LEU A 44 50.61 87.81 -77.78
N ASN A 45 51.86 87.30 -77.88
CA ASN A 45 52.14 85.88 -77.78
C ASN A 45 51.70 85.30 -76.43
N LYS A 46 51.77 86.07 -75.33
CA LYS A 46 51.31 85.61 -74.01
C LYS A 46 49.79 85.40 -73.97
N VAL A 47 49.02 86.33 -74.53
CA VAL A 47 47.56 86.21 -74.68
C VAL A 47 47.20 84.99 -75.53
N LEU A 48 47.80 84.89 -76.72
CA LEU A 48 47.58 83.77 -77.65
C LEU A 48 47.99 82.43 -77.04
N ARG A 49 49.09 82.38 -76.28
CA ARG A 49 49.52 81.18 -75.56
C ARG A 49 48.49 80.76 -74.51
N GLN A 50 48.04 81.65 -73.63
CA GLN A 50 47.08 81.29 -72.57
C GLN A 50 45.76 80.76 -73.15
N SER A 51 45.20 81.44 -74.16
CA SER A 51 43.94 81.02 -74.78
C SER A 51 44.07 79.69 -75.54
N SER A 52 45.07 79.58 -76.41
CA SER A 52 45.30 78.35 -77.20
C SER A 52 45.67 77.13 -76.35
N THR A 53 46.36 77.34 -75.23
CA THR A 53 46.69 76.25 -74.30
C THR A 53 45.43 75.68 -73.68
N ILE A 54 44.54 76.51 -73.14
CA ILE A 54 43.26 76.04 -72.57
C ILE A 54 42.38 75.39 -73.64
N SER A 55 42.26 76.00 -74.82
CA SER A 55 41.52 75.41 -75.94
C SER A 55 42.05 74.03 -76.32
N SER A 56 43.38 73.86 -76.38
CA SER A 56 44.00 72.58 -76.69
C SER A 56 43.76 71.53 -75.59
N VAL A 57 43.82 71.92 -74.31
CA VAL A 57 43.49 71.01 -73.18
C VAL A 57 42.04 70.54 -73.25
N VAL A 58 41.08 71.45 -73.44
CA VAL A 58 39.66 71.11 -73.54
C VAL A 58 39.41 70.23 -74.77
N ALA A 59 39.93 70.60 -75.94
CA ALA A 59 39.79 69.80 -77.15
C ALA A 59 40.42 68.40 -77.00
N ASN A 60 41.55 68.29 -76.30
CA ASN A 60 42.18 67.00 -76.02
C ASN A 60 41.32 66.15 -75.06
N PHE A 61 40.72 66.76 -74.03
CA PHE A 61 39.76 66.08 -73.17
C PHE A 61 38.57 65.56 -73.99
N ILE A 62 37.98 66.39 -74.85
CA ILE A 62 36.86 65.99 -75.70
C ILE A 62 37.28 64.84 -76.63
N ALA A 63 38.42 64.95 -77.31
CA ALA A 63 38.92 63.90 -78.21
C ALA A 63 39.12 62.57 -77.48
N THR A 64 39.75 62.62 -76.30
CA THR A 64 40.08 61.43 -75.50
C THR A 64 38.82 60.74 -74.97
N GLN A 65 37.87 61.51 -74.40
CA GLN A 65 36.70 60.93 -73.75
C GLN A 65 35.57 60.60 -74.74
N SER A 66 35.42 61.35 -75.84
CA SER A 66 34.41 61.05 -76.87
C SER A 66 34.86 59.98 -77.87
N GLY A 67 36.18 59.77 -78.01
CA GLY A 67 36.79 58.85 -78.97
C GLY A 67 36.79 59.35 -80.42
N ASN A 68 36.44 60.62 -80.65
CA ASN A 68 36.30 61.21 -81.99
C ASN A 68 37.30 62.34 -82.23
N ASP A 69 37.63 62.56 -83.50
CA ASP A 69 38.47 63.69 -83.92
C ASP A 69 37.78 65.04 -83.66
N ILE A 70 38.59 66.00 -83.20
CA ILE A 70 38.19 67.39 -82.91
C ILE A 70 38.87 68.28 -83.95
N LEU A 71 38.11 68.69 -84.96
CA LEU A 71 38.59 69.44 -86.12
C LEU A 71 38.38 70.94 -85.92
N ASP A 72 39.31 71.75 -86.44
CA ASP A 72 39.20 73.21 -86.49
C ASP A 72 38.50 73.63 -87.80
N ASP A 73 37.21 73.31 -87.91
CA ASP A 73 36.36 73.56 -89.10
C ASP A 73 35.24 74.59 -88.86
N GLY A 74 35.22 75.21 -87.67
CA GLY A 74 34.21 76.18 -87.26
C GLY A 74 32.84 75.58 -86.86
N ASN A 75 32.68 74.25 -86.82
CA ASN A 75 31.40 73.61 -86.48
C ASN A 75 31.14 73.54 -84.97
N ILE A 76 30.58 74.61 -84.41
CA ILE A 76 30.30 74.76 -82.97
C ILE A 76 29.30 73.70 -82.45
N ALA A 77 28.27 73.38 -83.24
CA ALA A 77 27.26 72.40 -82.83
C ALA A 77 27.88 71.02 -82.63
N LYS A 78 28.72 70.57 -83.57
CA LYS A 78 29.45 69.31 -83.48
C LYS A 78 30.40 69.29 -82.27
N LEU A 79 31.15 70.37 -82.04
CA LEU A 79 32.02 70.49 -80.87
C LEU A 79 31.24 70.41 -79.55
N THR A 80 30.05 70.99 -79.51
CA THR A 80 29.15 70.96 -78.35
C THR A 80 28.64 69.54 -78.07
N ASP A 81 28.18 68.83 -79.11
CA ASP A 81 27.74 67.44 -78.97
C ASP A 81 28.88 66.52 -78.53
N GLN A 82 30.08 66.74 -79.08
CA GLN A 82 31.27 65.98 -78.70
C GLN A 82 31.66 66.25 -77.24
N LEU A 83 31.55 67.51 -76.77
CA LEU A 83 31.79 67.86 -75.35
C LEU A 83 30.77 67.19 -74.43
N ASN A 84 29.48 67.24 -74.76
CA ASN A 84 28.43 66.58 -73.96
C ASN A 84 28.68 65.08 -73.86
N ARG A 85 28.99 64.43 -74.99
CA ARG A 85 29.33 63.01 -75.02
C ARG A 85 30.59 62.68 -74.20
N ALA A 86 31.61 63.52 -74.27
CA ALA A 86 32.83 63.37 -73.47
C ALA A 86 32.52 63.43 -71.96
N LEU A 87 31.64 64.33 -71.54
CA LEU A 87 31.19 64.44 -70.15
C LEU A 87 30.37 63.22 -69.73
N GLU A 88 29.40 62.79 -70.54
CA GLU A 88 28.58 61.60 -70.26
C GLU A 88 29.42 60.32 -70.11
N GLN A 89 30.36 60.10 -71.03
CA GLN A 89 31.27 58.95 -70.97
C GLN A 89 32.14 58.99 -69.71
N LYS A 90 32.68 60.17 -69.38
CA LYS A 90 33.51 60.36 -68.19
C LYS A 90 32.74 60.07 -66.90
N ILE A 91 31.52 60.59 -66.80
CA ILE A 91 30.65 60.39 -65.63
C ILE A 91 30.24 58.92 -65.51
N ALA A 92 29.81 58.28 -66.59
CA ALA A 92 29.38 56.88 -66.57
C ALA A 92 30.53 55.91 -66.21
N ALA A 93 31.75 56.23 -66.63
CA ALA A 93 32.94 55.43 -66.32
C ALA A 93 33.32 55.51 -64.83
N GLU A 94 33.23 56.70 -64.21
CA GLU A 94 33.61 56.91 -62.82
C GLU A 94 32.47 56.61 -61.84
N VAL A 95 31.22 56.84 -62.24
CA VAL A 95 30.01 56.65 -61.44
C VAL A 95 29.02 55.74 -62.20
N PRO A 96 29.28 54.42 -62.24
CA PRO A 96 28.40 53.49 -62.92
C PRO A 96 27.08 53.31 -62.15
N ASN A 97 26.12 52.62 -62.76
CA ASN A 97 25.03 52.00 -62.00
C ASN A 97 25.62 50.97 -61.04
N ALA A 98 25.04 50.85 -59.84
CA ALA A 98 25.53 49.84 -58.91
C ALA A 98 25.25 48.43 -59.44
N SER A 99 26.13 47.51 -59.11
CA SER A 99 25.97 46.08 -59.33
C SER A 99 26.31 45.32 -58.06
N LEU A 100 26.10 44.00 -58.07
CA LEU A 100 26.52 43.13 -56.97
C LEU A 100 28.04 43.14 -56.72
N THR A 101 28.84 43.70 -57.64
CA THR A 101 30.31 43.68 -57.58
C THR A 101 30.96 45.06 -57.63
N ARG A 102 30.23 46.12 -58.04
CA ARG A 102 30.75 47.48 -58.20
C ARG A 102 29.79 48.51 -57.60
N LYS A 103 30.32 49.39 -56.75
CA LYS A 103 29.55 50.51 -56.18
C LYS A 103 29.13 51.50 -57.29
N GLY A 104 27.93 52.06 -57.18
CA GLY A 104 27.34 52.96 -58.17
C GLY A 104 26.05 53.62 -57.69
N ILE A 105 25.31 54.27 -58.59
CA ILE A 105 23.99 54.87 -58.29
C ILE A 105 22.91 53.77 -58.29
N VAL A 106 21.96 53.84 -57.34
CA VAL A 106 20.82 52.92 -57.22
C VAL A 106 19.53 53.73 -57.08
N GLN A 107 18.45 53.28 -57.72
CA GLN A 107 17.12 53.85 -57.55
C GLN A 107 16.40 53.17 -56.38
N LEU A 108 15.66 53.95 -55.58
CA LEU A 108 14.90 53.43 -54.44
C LEU A 108 13.53 52.85 -54.88
N THR A 109 13.04 51.84 -54.16
CA THR A 109 11.70 51.26 -54.33
C THR A 109 10.87 51.25 -53.04
N ASP A 110 9.57 51.48 -53.20
CA ASP A 110 8.51 51.34 -52.19
C ASP A 110 7.56 50.16 -52.47
N VAL A 111 7.86 49.35 -53.49
CA VAL A 111 7.13 48.10 -53.79
C VAL A 111 8.02 46.87 -53.62
N VAL A 112 7.40 45.78 -53.15
CA VAL A 112 8.04 44.45 -53.09
C VAL A 112 8.08 43.86 -54.49
N GLY A 113 9.24 43.32 -54.90
CA GLY A 113 9.44 42.70 -56.20
C GLY A 113 10.75 41.90 -56.26
N ASN A 114 11.15 41.52 -57.47
CA ASN A 114 12.36 40.72 -57.75
C ASN A 114 13.38 41.52 -58.57
N SER A 115 13.70 42.74 -58.14
CA SER A 115 14.63 43.63 -58.84
C SER A 115 16.04 43.52 -58.26
N ASP A 116 17.03 43.37 -59.14
CA ASP A 116 18.45 43.44 -58.80
C ASP A 116 19.05 44.85 -58.95
N THR A 117 18.24 45.83 -59.37
CA THR A 117 18.67 47.21 -59.67
C THR A 117 18.03 48.27 -58.79
N LEU A 118 17.09 47.89 -57.92
CA LEU A 118 16.40 48.78 -56.99
C LEU A 118 16.79 48.47 -55.54
N ALA A 119 16.99 49.51 -54.74
CA ALA A 119 17.21 49.40 -53.30
C ALA A 119 15.93 49.64 -52.52
N VAL A 120 15.65 48.77 -51.55
CA VAL A 120 14.48 48.89 -50.68
C VAL A 120 14.55 50.15 -49.82
N THR A 121 13.44 50.88 -49.68
CA THR A 121 13.35 51.99 -48.73
C THR A 121 13.18 51.50 -47.29
N GLN A 122 13.64 52.30 -46.30
CA GLN A 122 13.41 52.00 -44.89
C GLN A 122 11.91 51.87 -44.56
N LYS A 123 11.07 52.69 -45.20
CA LYS A 123 9.62 52.64 -45.04
C LYS A 123 9.05 51.28 -45.48
N LEU A 124 9.43 50.80 -46.67
CA LEU A 124 8.99 49.50 -47.16
C LEU A 124 9.46 48.35 -46.25
N VAL A 125 10.70 48.41 -45.74
CA VAL A 125 11.19 47.42 -44.75
C VAL A 125 10.31 47.42 -43.50
N GLN A 126 9.92 48.60 -42.99
CA GLN A 126 9.05 48.69 -41.81
C GLN A 126 7.66 48.12 -42.06
N GLU A 127 7.07 48.36 -43.24
CA GLU A 127 5.78 47.80 -43.64
C GLU A 127 5.84 46.26 -43.72
N ILE A 128 6.90 45.71 -44.32
CA ILE A 128 7.13 44.25 -44.37
C ILE A 128 7.25 43.68 -42.95
N ILE A 129 8.03 44.31 -42.06
CA ILE A 129 8.19 43.89 -40.66
C ILE A 129 6.84 43.90 -39.92
N ASN A 130 6.04 44.95 -40.10
CA ASN A 130 4.73 45.06 -39.46
C ASN A 130 3.79 43.96 -39.95
N SER A 131 3.71 43.74 -41.26
CA SER A 131 2.93 42.66 -41.87
C SER A 131 3.37 41.27 -41.37
N LEU A 132 4.68 41.03 -41.24
CA LEU A 132 5.20 39.77 -40.69
C LEU A 132 4.82 39.59 -39.22
N ARG A 133 4.92 40.65 -38.40
CA ARG A 133 4.52 40.62 -36.98
C ARG A 133 3.03 40.33 -36.83
N GLU A 134 2.17 40.97 -37.63
CA GLU A 134 0.74 40.69 -37.64
C GLU A 134 0.47 39.22 -38.01
N SER A 135 1.07 38.72 -39.09
CA SER A 135 0.93 37.33 -39.52
C SER A 135 1.38 36.33 -38.44
N ILE A 136 2.53 36.55 -37.82
CA ILE A 136 3.05 35.68 -36.75
C ILE A 136 2.10 35.70 -35.53
N ASN A 137 1.67 36.89 -35.10
CA ASN A 137 0.80 37.05 -33.94
C ASN A 137 -0.57 36.37 -34.13
N THR A 138 -1.05 36.22 -35.38
CA THR A 138 -2.31 35.51 -35.64
C THR A 138 -2.20 33.99 -35.53
N ARG A 139 -1.01 33.39 -35.67
CA ARG A 139 -0.85 31.92 -35.69
C ARG A 139 -0.97 31.30 -34.30
N ILE A 140 -0.40 31.92 -33.27
CA ILE A 140 -0.65 31.57 -31.86
C ILE A 140 -0.78 32.88 -31.06
N PRO A 141 -1.98 33.48 -31.02
CA PRO A 141 -2.19 34.68 -30.22
C PRO A 141 -1.90 34.40 -28.76
N ASN A 142 -1.16 35.30 -28.08
CA ASN A 142 -0.91 35.25 -26.63
C ASN A 142 -2.21 35.33 -25.79
N THR A 143 -3.36 35.56 -26.44
CA THR A 143 -4.69 35.51 -25.84
C THR A 143 -5.28 34.10 -25.79
N ARG A 144 -4.72 33.13 -26.50
CA ARG A 144 -5.19 31.74 -26.42
C ARG A 144 -4.89 31.17 -25.04
N LYS A 145 -5.88 30.46 -24.51
CA LYS A 145 -5.81 29.82 -23.20
C LYS A 145 -5.95 28.31 -23.33
N VAL A 146 -5.21 27.58 -22.51
CA VAL A 146 -5.42 26.14 -22.24
C VAL A 146 -5.85 26.03 -20.79
N ASN A 147 -7.06 25.52 -20.54
CA ASN A 147 -7.68 25.43 -19.22
C ASN A 147 -7.56 26.74 -18.40
N GLY A 148 -7.83 27.88 -19.06
CA GLY A 148 -7.78 29.21 -18.43
C GLY A 148 -6.40 29.89 -18.39
N LYS A 149 -5.29 29.16 -18.64
CA LYS A 149 -3.92 29.70 -18.64
C LYS A 149 -3.52 30.19 -20.03
N VAL A 150 -3.05 31.43 -20.12
CA VAL A 150 -2.55 32.01 -21.38
C VAL A 150 -1.24 31.36 -21.82
N LEU A 151 -1.07 31.20 -23.13
CA LEU A 151 0.13 30.59 -23.73
C LEU A 151 1.28 31.61 -23.88
N THR A 152 1.72 32.20 -22.77
CA THR A 152 2.80 33.21 -22.76
C THR A 152 4.15 32.67 -22.29
N GLU A 153 4.16 31.54 -21.60
CA GLU A 153 5.35 30.87 -21.05
C GLU A 153 5.07 29.37 -20.86
N ASP A 154 6.04 28.61 -20.32
CA ASP A 154 5.86 27.20 -19.96
C ASP A 154 4.75 27.07 -18.92
N ILE A 155 3.71 26.29 -19.24
CA ILE A 155 2.57 26.07 -18.37
C ILE A 155 2.60 24.68 -17.74
N ASN A 156 2.49 24.63 -16.42
CA ASN A 156 2.18 23.40 -15.71
C ASN A 156 0.67 23.21 -15.66
N ILE A 157 0.18 22.13 -16.26
CA ILE A 157 -1.21 21.69 -16.17
C ILE A 157 -1.31 20.61 -15.10
N THR A 158 -2.09 20.88 -14.06
CA THR A 158 -2.37 19.95 -12.96
C THR A 158 -3.69 19.23 -13.18
N SER A 159 -3.94 18.15 -12.41
CA SER A 159 -5.25 17.49 -12.45
C SER A 159 -6.38 18.42 -12.00
N GLN A 160 -6.12 19.40 -11.13
CA GLN A 160 -7.11 20.42 -10.76
C GLN A 160 -7.47 21.34 -11.93
N ASP A 161 -6.49 21.76 -12.74
CA ASP A 161 -6.73 22.57 -13.95
C ASP A 161 -7.63 21.85 -14.95
N ILE A 162 -7.65 20.51 -14.92
CA ILE A 162 -8.50 19.66 -15.77
C ILE A 162 -9.84 19.41 -15.08
N LEU A 163 -9.85 18.94 -13.83
CA LEU A 163 -11.05 18.37 -13.20
C LEU A 163 -11.92 19.39 -12.45
N ALA A 164 -11.38 20.53 -12.00
CA ALA A 164 -12.13 21.48 -11.15
C ALA A 164 -13.33 22.13 -11.84
N GLY A 165 -13.35 22.18 -13.18
CA GLY A 165 -14.45 22.75 -13.97
C GLY A 165 -15.06 21.82 -15.01
N GLN A 166 -14.63 20.55 -15.06
CA GLN A 166 -15.10 19.58 -16.07
C GLN A 166 -16.19 18.64 -15.56
N ALA A 167 -16.53 18.67 -14.27
CA ALA A 167 -17.65 17.90 -13.75
C ALA A 167 -18.98 18.48 -14.26
N HIS A 168 -19.73 17.68 -15.03
CA HIS A 168 -21.01 18.11 -15.59
C HIS A 168 -22.18 17.79 -14.66
N SER A 169 -22.99 18.80 -14.33
CA SER A 169 -24.20 18.59 -13.55
C SER A 169 -25.21 17.74 -14.32
N LEU A 170 -25.78 16.73 -13.65
CA LEU A 170 -26.77 15.82 -14.24
C LEU A 170 -28.15 16.49 -14.38
N GLY A 171 -28.46 17.52 -13.58
CA GLY A 171 -29.75 18.20 -13.60
C GLY A 171 -30.91 17.37 -13.00
N ASP A 172 -32.14 17.89 -13.10
CA ASP A 172 -33.35 17.20 -12.64
C ASP A 172 -33.85 16.17 -13.67
N ASN A 173 -34.49 15.09 -13.20
CA ASN A 173 -35.03 13.99 -14.02
C ASN A 173 -34.03 13.31 -14.98
N ALA A 174 -32.72 13.38 -14.68
CA ALA A 174 -31.70 12.76 -15.50
C ALA A 174 -31.91 11.23 -15.60
N ASN A 175 -31.68 10.66 -16.78
CA ASN A 175 -31.61 9.20 -16.95
C ASN A 175 -30.15 8.78 -17.10
N LEU A 176 -29.61 8.03 -16.12
CA LEU A 176 -28.21 7.65 -16.12
C LEU A 176 -27.81 6.76 -17.31
N ASP A 177 -28.74 6.07 -17.97
CA ASP A 177 -28.44 5.26 -19.17
C ASP A 177 -27.94 6.10 -20.36
N ASN A 178 -28.30 7.39 -20.39
CA ASN A 178 -27.91 8.30 -21.47
C ASN A 178 -26.46 8.79 -21.34
N TYR A 179 -25.82 8.59 -20.18
CA TYR A 179 -24.49 9.09 -19.89
C TYR A 179 -23.43 8.04 -20.24
N LYS A 180 -23.13 7.94 -21.55
CA LYS A 180 -22.16 6.98 -22.10
C LYS A 180 -20.79 7.58 -22.42
N ILE A 181 -20.68 8.91 -22.44
CA ILE A 181 -19.43 9.62 -22.76
C ILE A 181 -18.53 9.63 -21.51
N PRO A 182 -17.26 9.21 -21.62
CA PRO A 182 -16.34 9.22 -20.49
C PRO A 182 -16.22 10.61 -19.88
N GLY A 183 -16.31 10.68 -18.55
CA GLY A 183 -16.32 11.95 -17.84
C GLY A 183 -16.74 11.78 -16.39
N ILE A 184 -16.66 12.90 -15.68
CA ILE A 184 -17.16 13.03 -14.32
C ILE A 184 -18.42 13.87 -14.39
N TYR A 185 -19.46 13.40 -13.73
CA TYR A 185 -20.74 14.07 -13.61
C TYR A 185 -21.13 14.09 -12.15
N HIS A 186 -22.00 15.02 -11.78
CA HIS A 186 -22.47 15.13 -10.41
C HIS A 186 -23.97 15.43 -10.34
N GLN A 187 -24.63 14.79 -9.40
CA GLN A 187 -25.98 15.10 -8.97
C GLN A 187 -25.90 15.79 -7.62
N GLU A 188 -26.39 17.03 -7.55
CA GLU A 188 -26.31 17.89 -6.36
C GLU A 188 -27.43 17.62 -5.36
N TYR A 189 -28.59 17.13 -5.81
CA TYR A 189 -29.79 17.05 -4.98
C TYR A 189 -30.35 15.63 -4.90
N ASN A 190 -30.64 15.16 -3.68
CA ASN A 190 -31.32 13.88 -3.45
C ASN A 190 -32.68 13.82 -4.16
N ALA A 191 -33.40 14.94 -4.24
CA ALA A 191 -34.68 15.03 -4.93
C ALA A 191 -34.55 14.71 -6.43
N HIS A 192 -33.50 15.20 -7.08
CA HIS A 192 -33.27 14.94 -8.50
C HIS A 192 -32.79 13.51 -8.76
N ALA A 193 -31.97 12.93 -7.86
CA ALA A 193 -31.64 11.51 -7.93
C ALA A 193 -32.88 10.62 -7.76
N LYS A 194 -33.78 11.00 -6.84
CA LYS A 194 -35.05 10.30 -6.60
C LYS A 194 -36.00 10.35 -7.80
N ASN A 195 -36.11 11.50 -8.45
CA ASN A 195 -36.97 11.70 -9.61
C ASN A 195 -36.31 11.23 -10.93
N GLY A 196 -34.99 11.08 -10.91
CA GLY A 196 -34.20 10.59 -12.03
C GLY A 196 -34.37 9.10 -12.28
N ASN A 197 -34.03 8.68 -13.48
CA ASN A 197 -34.12 7.29 -13.91
C ASN A 197 -32.75 6.60 -13.85
N ASN A 198 -32.76 5.31 -13.51
CA ASN A 198 -31.58 4.45 -13.48
C ASN A 198 -30.48 4.90 -12.51
N TYR A 199 -30.83 5.63 -11.44
CA TYR A 199 -29.95 5.83 -10.30
C TYR A 199 -29.90 4.55 -9.45
N PRO A 200 -28.75 4.19 -8.87
CA PRO A 200 -28.66 3.06 -7.94
C PRO A 200 -29.39 3.33 -6.61
N GLU A 201 -29.47 4.60 -6.19
CA GLU A 201 -30.19 5.03 -5.00
C GLU A 201 -30.76 6.45 -5.18
N SER A 202 -31.75 6.82 -4.37
CA SER A 202 -32.35 8.16 -4.31
C SER A 202 -31.52 9.18 -3.53
N PHE A 203 -30.19 9.17 -3.70
CA PHE A 203 -29.26 10.10 -3.06
C PHE A 203 -28.35 10.77 -4.09
N ALA A 204 -27.99 12.02 -3.83
CA ALA A 204 -27.01 12.79 -4.57
C ALA A 204 -25.63 12.11 -4.55
N GLY A 205 -24.76 12.52 -5.47
CA GLY A 205 -23.50 11.82 -5.67
C GLY A 205 -22.82 12.14 -6.98
N SER A 206 -21.69 11.50 -7.19
CA SER A 206 -20.87 11.66 -8.39
C SER A 206 -20.98 10.42 -9.27
N LEU A 207 -21.25 10.61 -10.56
CA LEU A 207 -21.18 9.57 -11.57
C LEU A 207 -19.85 9.68 -12.31
N VAL A 208 -19.09 8.60 -12.35
CA VAL A 208 -17.92 8.45 -13.20
C VAL A 208 -18.27 7.49 -14.33
N VAL A 209 -18.09 7.94 -15.56
CA VAL A 209 -18.29 7.14 -16.78
C VAL A 209 -16.93 6.83 -17.39
N LEU A 210 -16.67 5.55 -17.66
CA LEU A 210 -15.41 5.07 -18.21
C LEU A 210 -15.62 4.39 -19.56
N LYS A 211 -14.69 4.63 -20.50
CA LYS A 211 -14.60 3.86 -21.74
C LYS A 211 -13.94 2.52 -21.45
N ALA A 212 -14.61 1.43 -21.77
CA ALA A 212 -14.11 0.06 -21.70
C ALA A 212 -14.43 -0.67 -23.02
N ALA A 213 -14.44 -2.00 -23.02
CA ALA A 213 -15.03 -2.78 -24.13
C ALA A 213 -16.52 -2.40 -24.39
N GLY A 214 -17.16 -1.75 -23.42
CA GLY A 214 -18.37 -0.94 -23.62
C GLY A 214 -18.31 0.29 -22.70
N VAL A 215 -19.32 0.48 -21.87
CA VAL A 215 -19.40 1.58 -20.90
C VAL A 215 -19.39 1.00 -19.49
N ILE A 216 -18.61 1.60 -18.59
CA ILE A 216 -18.71 1.34 -17.15
C ILE A 216 -19.18 2.61 -16.47
N GLN A 217 -20.15 2.48 -15.58
CA GLN A 217 -20.60 3.56 -14.72
C GLN A 217 -20.32 3.22 -13.27
N ARG A 218 -19.75 4.18 -12.54
CA ARG A 218 -19.58 4.11 -11.09
C ARG A 218 -20.26 5.30 -10.43
N TYR A 219 -21.11 5.06 -9.44
CA TYR A 219 -21.82 6.10 -8.70
C TYR A 219 -21.36 6.14 -7.25
N PHE A 220 -20.88 7.30 -6.81
CA PHE A 220 -20.39 7.55 -5.46
C PHE A 220 -21.43 8.37 -4.72
N VAL A 221 -22.04 7.81 -3.66
CA VAL A 221 -23.06 8.51 -2.88
C VAL A 221 -22.40 9.56 -1.98
N TYR A 222 -22.81 10.83 -2.07
CA TYR A 222 -22.04 11.97 -1.53
C TYR A 222 -21.76 11.93 -0.01
N ASN A 223 -22.67 11.36 0.78
CA ASN A 223 -22.64 11.37 2.24
C ASN A 223 -22.35 10.00 2.86
N SER A 224 -21.87 9.05 2.07
CA SER A 224 -21.54 7.71 2.55
C SER A 224 -20.39 7.10 1.77
N SER A 225 -19.81 6.02 2.28
CA SER A 225 -18.79 5.27 1.54
C SER A 225 -19.39 4.26 0.55
N ARG A 226 -20.67 4.38 0.20
CA ARG A 226 -21.34 3.48 -0.74
C ARG A 226 -20.97 3.86 -2.16
N VAL A 227 -20.55 2.85 -2.92
CA VAL A 227 -20.21 2.96 -4.33
C VAL A 227 -21.00 1.89 -5.07
N TYR A 228 -21.54 2.26 -6.22
CA TYR A 228 -22.26 1.34 -7.09
C TYR A 228 -21.57 1.27 -8.44
N THR A 229 -21.52 0.08 -9.02
CA THR A 229 -20.95 -0.13 -10.35
C THR A 229 -21.92 -0.92 -11.22
N ARG A 230 -22.01 -0.53 -12.49
CA ARG A 230 -22.68 -1.29 -13.55
C ARG A 230 -21.93 -1.11 -14.87
N SER A 231 -22.24 -1.96 -15.84
CA SER A 231 -21.66 -1.88 -17.17
C SER A 231 -22.68 -2.15 -18.27
N GLN A 232 -22.34 -1.71 -19.47
CA GLN A 232 -23.06 -2.00 -20.70
C GLN A 232 -22.05 -2.42 -21.76
N PHE A 233 -22.25 -3.56 -22.42
CA PHE A 233 -21.45 -3.97 -23.57
C PHE A 233 -22.13 -3.51 -24.87
N HIS A 234 -21.57 -2.48 -25.53
CA HIS A 234 -22.19 -1.81 -26.69
C HIS A 234 -23.67 -1.44 -26.44
N GLU A 235 -24.60 -1.97 -27.24
CA GLU A 235 -26.05 -1.72 -27.12
C GLU A 235 -26.80 -2.84 -26.37
N SER A 236 -26.07 -3.72 -25.67
CA SER A 236 -26.70 -4.71 -24.78
C SER A 236 -27.43 -4.04 -23.61
N PRO A 237 -28.35 -4.73 -22.93
CA PRO A 237 -28.92 -4.23 -21.69
C PRO A 237 -27.84 -3.87 -20.66
N TRP A 238 -28.09 -2.83 -19.86
CA TRP A 238 -27.25 -2.52 -18.70
C TRP A 238 -27.28 -3.69 -17.71
N THR A 239 -26.12 -4.02 -17.13
CA THR A 239 -26.13 -4.87 -15.93
C THR A 239 -26.86 -4.14 -14.81
N PRO A 240 -27.48 -4.86 -13.86
CA PRO A 240 -27.96 -4.25 -12.64
C PRO A 240 -26.84 -3.46 -11.94
N TRP A 241 -27.21 -2.39 -11.25
CA TRP A 241 -26.32 -1.74 -10.31
C TRP A 241 -25.94 -2.71 -9.21
N THR A 242 -24.64 -2.85 -8.97
CA THR A 242 -24.10 -3.69 -7.90
C THR A 242 -23.36 -2.81 -6.90
N GLN A 243 -23.69 -2.96 -5.62
CA GLN A 243 -23.03 -2.24 -4.54
C GLN A 243 -21.64 -2.82 -4.27
N GLU A 244 -20.62 -1.96 -4.19
CA GLU A 244 -19.29 -2.32 -3.73
C GLU A 244 -19.21 -2.18 -2.20
N TYR A 245 -18.73 -3.23 -1.54
CA TYR A 245 -18.54 -3.24 -0.10
C TYR A 245 -17.14 -2.78 0.31
N ASN A 246 -17.04 -2.21 1.51
CA ASN A 246 -15.77 -1.79 2.11
C ASN A 246 -15.82 -1.95 3.64
N THR A 247 -14.76 -1.52 4.33
CA THR A 247 -14.63 -1.69 5.79
C THR A 247 -15.68 -0.95 6.60
N LEU A 248 -16.26 0.14 6.06
CA LEU A 248 -17.35 0.93 6.66
C LEU A 248 -18.73 0.53 6.15
N ASN A 249 -18.81 -0.05 4.96
CA ASN A 249 -20.03 -0.57 4.34
C ASN A 249 -19.85 -2.06 4.06
N ARG A 250 -19.88 -2.87 5.12
CA ARG A 250 -19.65 -4.32 5.05
C ARG A 250 -20.93 -5.03 4.59
N PRO A 251 -20.81 -6.14 3.84
CA PRO A 251 -21.99 -6.94 3.55
C PRO A 251 -22.52 -7.56 4.85
N THR A 252 -23.83 -7.68 4.93
CA THR A 252 -24.51 -8.46 5.97
C THR A 252 -24.33 -9.96 5.73
N ALA A 253 -24.51 -10.76 6.78
CA ALA A 253 -24.43 -12.21 6.67
C ALA A 253 -25.37 -12.78 5.60
N GLY A 254 -26.59 -12.23 5.51
CA GLY A 254 -27.57 -12.60 4.47
C GLY A 254 -27.10 -12.29 3.05
N GLU A 255 -26.43 -11.15 2.83
CA GLU A 255 -25.93 -10.76 1.50
C GLU A 255 -24.78 -11.63 0.99
N VAL A 256 -24.05 -12.31 1.88
CA VAL A 256 -22.95 -13.24 1.52
C VAL A 256 -23.28 -14.71 1.76
N GLY A 257 -24.52 -15.04 2.12
CA GLY A 257 -24.92 -16.41 2.45
C GLY A 257 -24.21 -16.99 3.69
N ALA A 258 -23.70 -16.12 4.58
CA ALA A 258 -23.14 -16.52 5.87
C ALA A 258 -24.24 -16.56 6.93
N TYR A 259 -24.02 -17.37 7.97
CA TYR A 259 -24.88 -17.33 9.16
C TYR A 259 -24.61 -16.06 9.97
N ALA A 260 -25.68 -15.43 10.45
CA ALA A 260 -25.55 -14.42 11.50
C ALA A 260 -24.93 -15.07 12.75
N LYS A 261 -24.29 -14.26 13.60
CA LYS A 261 -23.74 -14.75 14.87
C LYS A 261 -24.78 -15.53 15.68
N ALA A 262 -26.02 -15.03 15.75
CA ALA A 262 -27.12 -15.70 16.45
C ALA A 262 -27.47 -17.08 15.86
N GLU A 263 -27.48 -17.22 14.54
CA GLU A 263 -27.76 -18.49 13.86
C GLU A 263 -26.61 -19.47 14.04
N SER A 264 -25.37 -18.97 13.97
CA SER A 264 -24.16 -19.76 14.24
C SER A 264 -24.16 -20.26 15.68
N ASP A 265 -24.39 -19.38 16.65
CA ASP A 265 -24.43 -19.72 18.08
C ASP A 265 -25.55 -20.73 18.39
N ALA A 266 -26.72 -20.59 17.75
CA ALA A 266 -27.82 -21.55 17.90
C ALA A 266 -27.52 -22.93 17.30
N ARG A 267 -26.63 -23.01 16.30
CA ARG A 267 -26.20 -24.27 15.68
C ARG A 267 -25.06 -24.95 16.43
N TYR A 268 -24.25 -24.19 17.18
CA TYR A 268 -23.24 -24.78 18.05
C TYR A 268 -23.91 -25.47 19.25
N ILE A 269 -23.73 -26.79 19.34
CA ILE A 269 -24.32 -27.68 20.35
C ILE A 269 -23.72 -27.37 21.73
N THR A 270 -24.13 -26.28 22.36
CA THR A 270 -23.77 -25.93 23.74
C THR A 270 -24.90 -26.39 24.67
N GLY A 271 -24.56 -27.15 25.71
CA GLY A 271 -25.51 -27.50 26.79
C GLY A 271 -26.53 -28.61 26.53
N LEU A 272 -26.65 -29.17 25.32
CA LEU A 272 -27.55 -30.32 25.05
C LEU A 272 -26.96 -31.67 25.46
N ARG A 273 -25.64 -31.83 25.38
CA ARG A 273 -24.98 -33.07 25.80
C ARG A 273 -24.78 -33.06 27.31
N LYS A 274 -25.27 -34.10 27.97
CA LYS A 274 -25.10 -34.30 29.41
C LYS A 274 -24.24 -35.53 29.67
N ILE A 275 -23.40 -35.47 30.71
CA ILE A 275 -22.72 -36.63 31.29
C ILE A 275 -23.26 -36.77 32.71
N ASN A 276 -23.90 -37.91 33.02
CA ASN A 276 -24.56 -38.17 34.30
C ASN A 276 -25.42 -37.00 34.79
N GLY A 277 -26.23 -36.43 33.90
CA GLY A 277 -27.14 -35.32 34.21
C GLY A 277 -26.52 -33.90 34.17
N LYS A 278 -25.19 -33.76 34.16
CA LYS A 278 -24.51 -32.46 34.08
C LYS A 278 -24.29 -32.01 32.64
N ALA A 279 -24.65 -30.77 32.32
CA ALA A 279 -24.50 -30.20 30.98
C ALA A 279 -23.03 -29.89 30.64
N LEU A 280 -22.61 -30.25 29.43
CA LEU A 280 -21.30 -29.91 28.88
C LEU A 280 -21.34 -28.51 28.26
N ALA A 281 -21.29 -27.48 29.12
CA ALA A 281 -21.22 -26.08 28.71
C ALA A 281 -19.88 -25.41 29.08
N ALA A 282 -19.07 -26.06 29.93
CA ALA A 282 -17.75 -25.65 30.37
C ALA A 282 -17.02 -26.88 30.95
N ASP A 283 -15.84 -26.69 31.53
CA ASP A 283 -15.17 -27.73 32.32
C ASP A 283 -16.07 -28.18 33.48
N ILE A 284 -16.23 -29.50 33.64
CA ILE A 284 -17.10 -30.08 34.67
C ILE A 284 -16.32 -31.08 35.52
N ASN A 285 -16.60 -31.07 36.83
CA ASN A 285 -16.13 -32.07 37.77
C ASN A 285 -17.19 -33.19 37.93
N ILE A 286 -16.77 -34.42 37.67
CA ILE A 286 -17.56 -35.64 37.95
C ILE A 286 -17.07 -36.23 39.27
N THR A 287 -17.97 -36.36 40.24
CA THR A 287 -17.70 -36.95 41.55
C THR A 287 -18.16 -38.40 41.60
N SER A 288 -17.75 -39.13 42.63
CA SER A 288 -18.28 -40.47 42.91
C SER A 288 -19.80 -40.47 43.09
N GLN A 289 -20.37 -39.42 43.69
CA GLN A 289 -21.82 -39.30 43.86
C GLN A 289 -22.54 -39.16 42.50
N ASP A 290 -21.96 -38.43 41.54
CA ASP A 290 -22.52 -38.29 40.18
C ASP A 290 -22.52 -39.62 39.40
N ILE A 291 -21.73 -40.59 39.85
CA ILE A 291 -21.67 -41.93 39.26
C ILE A 291 -22.61 -42.88 40.03
N PHE A 292 -22.59 -42.87 41.36
CA PHE A 292 -23.32 -43.88 42.14
C PHE A 292 -24.76 -43.50 42.51
N ALA A 293 -25.09 -42.20 42.61
CA ALA A 293 -26.45 -41.77 42.96
C ALA A 293 -27.44 -42.10 41.83
N GLY A 294 -28.37 -43.01 42.11
CA GLY A 294 -29.41 -43.42 41.15
C GLY A 294 -28.96 -44.44 40.09
N GLN A 295 -27.70 -44.88 40.11
CA GLN A 295 -27.21 -45.99 39.27
C GLN A 295 -27.28 -47.35 39.97
N SER A 296 -27.52 -47.41 41.29
CA SER A 296 -27.77 -48.68 41.97
C SER A 296 -29.09 -49.29 41.49
N ILE A 297 -29.10 -50.57 41.16
CA ILE A 297 -30.24 -51.25 40.55
C ILE A 297 -31.00 -52.05 41.62
N ASN A 298 -32.31 -51.80 41.76
CA ASN A 298 -33.16 -52.59 42.66
C ASN A 298 -33.36 -53.99 42.08
N LEU A 299 -33.13 -55.03 42.89
CA LEU A 299 -33.27 -56.42 42.46
C LEU A 299 -34.74 -56.84 42.27
N GLY A 300 -35.70 -56.19 42.94
CA GLY A 300 -37.12 -56.51 42.86
C GLY A 300 -37.52 -57.81 43.58
N ASP A 301 -38.79 -58.21 43.45
CA ASP A 301 -39.33 -59.46 44.02
C ASP A 301 -38.99 -60.68 43.13
N ASN A 302 -38.87 -61.87 43.72
CA ASN A 302 -38.53 -63.13 43.04
C ASN A 302 -37.22 -63.13 42.23
N ALA A 303 -36.28 -62.23 42.56
CA ALA A 303 -35.00 -62.14 41.84
C ALA A 303 -34.16 -63.42 41.99
N ASP A 304 -33.55 -63.88 40.91
CA ASP A 304 -32.54 -64.94 40.95
C ASP A 304 -31.13 -64.33 40.87
N LEU A 305 -30.37 -64.40 41.96
CA LEU A 305 -29.03 -63.82 42.00
C LEU A 305 -28.06 -64.42 40.97
N ASN A 306 -28.31 -65.62 40.43
CA ASN A 306 -27.48 -66.21 39.36
C ASN A 306 -27.56 -65.43 38.03
N SER A 307 -28.65 -64.68 37.82
CA SER A 307 -28.88 -63.89 36.60
C SER A 307 -28.11 -62.56 36.59
N TYR A 308 -27.63 -62.10 37.75
CA TYR A 308 -26.94 -60.81 37.89
C TYR A 308 -25.43 -60.95 37.69
N LYS A 309 -25.03 -61.04 36.42
CA LYS A 309 -23.62 -61.21 36.00
C LYS A 309 -22.94 -59.93 35.54
N ILE A 310 -23.70 -58.87 35.29
CA ILE A 310 -23.18 -57.58 34.82
C ILE A 310 -22.58 -56.84 36.01
N PRO A 311 -21.31 -56.36 35.93
CA PRO A 311 -20.70 -55.61 37.01
C PRO A 311 -21.54 -54.38 37.38
N GLY A 312 -21.73 -54.17 38.67
CA GLY A 312 -22.60 -53.11 39.15
C GLY A 312 -22.89 -53.24 40.64
N ILE A 313 -23.57 -52.21 41.15
CA ILE A 313 -24.07 -52.17 42.52
C ILE A 313 -25.58 -52.35 42.43
N TYR A 314 -26.07 -53.36 43.13
CA TYR A 314 -27.48 -53.70 43.21
C TYR A 314 -27.90 -53.71 44.67
N TYR A 315 -29.20 -53.64 44.90
CA TYR A 315 -29.74 -53.69 46.26
C TYR A 315 -31.09 -54.39 46.28
N GLN A 316 -31.33 -55.14 47.36
CA GLN A 316 -32.62 -55.68 47.74
C GLN A 316 -33.13 -54.86 48.92
N GLU A 317 -34.27 -54.19 48.76
CA GLU A 317 -34.88 -53.34 49.78
C GLU A 317 -35.62 -54.13 50.87
N TYR A 318 -36.22 -55.27 50.51
CA TYR A 318 -37.16 -55.96 51.38
C TYR A 318 -36.75 -57.41 51.67
N ASN A 319 -36.76 -57.79 52.95
CA ASN A 319 -36.54 -59.18 53.37
C ASN A 319 -37.53 -60.15 52.69
N ALA A 320 -38.78 -59.72 52.50
CA ALA A 320 -39.81 -60.51 51.83
C ALA A 320 -39.40 -60.92 50.41
N HIS A 321 -38.81 -59.98 49.66
CA HIS A 321 -38.36 -60.22 48.28
C HIS A 321 -37.10 -61.08 48.23
N ALA A 322 -36.16 -60.89 49.18
CA ALA A 322 -35.00 -61.76 49.30
C ALA A 322 -35.42 -63.21 49.64
N LYS A 323 -36.45 -63.38 50.48
CA LYS A 323 -37.02 -64.68 50.84
C LYS A 323 -37.71 -65.37 49.67
N ASN A 324 -38.43 -64.61 48.84
CA ASN A 324 -39.11 -65.13 47.64
C ASN A 324 -38.12 -65.37 46.50
N GLY A 325 -37.00 -64.64 46.48
CA GLY A 325 -35.92 -64.79 45.51
C GLY A 325 -35.14 -66.09 45.66
N THR A 326 -34.37 -66.41 44.63
CA THR A 326 -33.55 -67.63 44.58
C THR A 326 -32.07 -67.27 44.56
N ASN A 327 -31.25 -68.20 45.07
CA ASN A 327 -29.80 -68.05 45.15
C ASN A 327 -29.31 -66.86 46.00
N TYR A 328 -30.14 -66.34 46.90
CA TYR A 328 -29.69 -65.48 47.98
C TYR A 328 -28.91 -66.28 49.02
N PRO A 329 -27.87 -65.72 49.65
CA PRO A 329 -27.18 -66.39 50.76
C PRO A 329 -28.09 -66.52 51.99
N GLU A 330 -28.99 -65.54 52.20
CA GLU A 330 -29.95 -65.50 53.30
C GLU A 330 -31.23 -64.75 52.89
N PRO A 331 -32.38 -65.01 53.55
CA PRO A 331 -33.66 -64.35 53.25
C PRO A 331 -33.75 -62.93 53.84
N PHE A 332 -32.70 -62.13 53.68
CA PHE A 332 -32.62 -60.75 54.19
C PHE A 332 -32.22 -59.77 53.08
N ALA A 333 -32.74 -58.55 53.17
CA ALA A 333 -32.39 -57.40 52.35
C ALA A 333 -30.89 -57.09 52.46
N GLY A 334 -30.37 -56.31 51.53
CA GLY A 334 -28.93 -56.07 51.46
C GLY A 334 -28.48 -55.48 50.14
N SER A 335 -27.16 -55.32 50.04
CA SER A 335 -26.51 -54.81 48.83
C SER A 335 -25.73 -55.93 48.15
N LEU A 336 -25.88 -56.06 46.85
CA LEU A 336 -25.11 -56.97 46.02
C LEU A 336 -24.11 -56.17 45.19
N ILE A 337 -22.83 -56.48 45.32
CA ILE A 337 -21.80 -56.00 44.40
C ILE A 337 -21.44 -57.15 43.45
N VAL A 338 -21.55 -56.89 42.15
CA VAL A 338 -21.12 -57.81 41.10
C VAL A 338 -19.85 -57.25 40.48
N LEU A 339 -18.80 -58.07 40.40
CA LEU A 339 -17.50 -57.70 39.84
C LEU A 339 -17.16 -58.60 38.65
N LYS A 340 -16.54 -58.01 37.62
CA LYS A 340 -15.89 -58.78 36.55
C LYS A 340 -14.54 -59.28 37.05
N ALA A 341 -14.32 -60.58 36.95
CA ALA A 341 -13.05 -61.25 37.20
C ALA A 341 -12.75 -62.22 36.05
N ALA A 342 -11.89 -63.22 36.26
CA ALA A 342 -11.77 -64.37 35.35
C ALA A 342 -13.13 -65.08 35.09
N GLY A 343 -14.13 -64.83 35.95
CA GLY A 343 -15.55 -64.99 35.62
C GLY A 343 -16.38 -63.87 36.26
N VAL A 344 -17.26 -64.21 37.20
CA VAL A 344 -18.09 -63.27 37.97
C VAL A 344 -17.84 -63.50 39.45
N ILE A 345 -17.66 -62.42 40.22
CA ILE A 345 -17.68 -62.47 41.68
C ILE A 345 -18.90 -61.71 42.16
N GLN A 346 -19.62 -62.30 43.12
CA GLN A 346 -20.73 -61.65 43.80
C GLN A 346 -20.40 -61.54 45.28
N ARG A 347 -20.63 -60.35 45.84
CA ARG A 347 -20.55 -60.10 47.28
C ARG A 347 -21.88 -59.53 47.76
N TYR A 348 -22.49 -60.16 48.75
CA TYR A 348 -23.76 -59.75 49.33
C TYR A 348 -23.56 -59.26 50.76
N PHE A 349 -23.92 -58.02 51.02
CA PHE A 349 -23.85 -57.35 52.31
C PHE A 349 -25.25 -57.36 52.91
N VAL A 350 -25.46 -58.14 53.97
CA VAL A 350 -26.77 -58.20 54.62
C VAL A 350 -27.05 -56.87 55.31
N TYR A 351 -28.23 -56.30 55.09
CA TYR A 351 -28.59 -55.01 55.69
C TYR A 351 -28.56 -55.08 57.23
N ASN A 352 -28.19 -53.96 57.87
CA ASN A 352 -28.18 -53.81 59.32
C ASN A 352 -27.40 -54.94 60.05
N SER A 353 -26.34 -55.45 59.42
CA SER A 353 -25.57 -56.60 59.87
C SER A 353 -24.15 -56.53 59.32
N SER A 354 -23.18 -57.07 60.06
CA SER A 354 -21.78 -57.18 59.60
C SER A 354 -21.51 -58.45 58.78
N ARG A 355 -22.56 -59.21 58.46
CA ARG A 355 -22.48 -60.43 57.64
C ARG A 355 -22.33 -60.08 56.16
N VAL A 356 -21.28 -60.62 55.57
CA VAL A 356 -20.99 -60.52 54.14
C VAL A 356 -20.84 -61.93 53.59
N TYR A 357 -21.38 -62.18 52.40
CA TYR A 357 -21.24 -63.45 51.71
C TYR A 357 -20.55 -63.21 50.39
N THR A 358 -19.67 -64.12 50.00
CA THR A 358 -18.99 -64.08 48.71
C THR A 358 -19.16 -65.41 47.98
N ARG A 359 -19.37 -65.33 46.68
CA ARG A 359 -19.31 -66.48 45.78
C ARG A 359 -18.74 -66.07 44.44
N SER A 360 -18.33 -67.06 43.66
CA SER A 360 -17.82 -66.82 42.32
C SER A 360 -18.36 -67.83 41.32
N GLN A 361 -18.28 -67.47 40.05
CA GLN A 361 -18.56 -68.33 38.91
C GLN A 361 -17.46 -68.13 37.88
N PHE A 362 -16.84 -69.20 37.39
CA PHE A 362 -15.93 -69.13 36.25
C PHE A 362 -16.69 -69.45 34.95
N HIS A 363 -16.89 -68.43 34.10
CA HIS A 363 -17.73 -68.53 32.90
C HIS A 363 -19.12 -69.15 33.18
N ASP A 364 -19.46 -70.26 32.53
CA ASP A 364 -20.74 -70.97 32.68
C ASP A 364 -20.65 -72.19 33.62
N SER A 365 -19.56 -72.30 34.38
CA SER A 365 -19.42 -73.30 35.45
C SER A 365 -20.51 -73.10 36.52
N PRO A 366 -20.83 -74.12 37.33
CA PRO A 366 -21.69 -73.91 38.50
C PRO A 366 -21.16 -72.79 39.40
N TRP A 367 -22.08 -72.04 40.02
CA TRP A 367 -21.72 -71.08 41.07
C TRP A 367 -21.09 -71.84 42.23
N THR A 368 -20.02 -71.30 42.81
CA THR A 368 -19.60 -71.77 44.13
C THR A 368 -20.73 -71.53 45.14
N PRO A 369 -20.84 -72.36 46.18
CA PRO A 369 -21.68 -72.03 47.32
C PRO A 369 -21.33 -70.63 47.85
N TRP A 370 -22.31 -69.96 48.44
CA TRP A 370 -22.06 -68.74 49.20
C TRP A 370 -21.18 -69.05 50.41
N ALA A 371 -20.02 -68.40 50.48
CA ALA A 371 -19.15 -68.45 51.65
C ALA A 371 -19.40 -67.20 52.50
N GLN A 372 -19.77 -67.40 53.77
CA GLN A 372 -19.88 -66.30 54.72
C GLN A 372 -18.48 -65.83 55.11
N GLU A 373 -18.25 -64.53 55.03
CA GLU A 373 -17.05 -63.88 55.53
C GLU A 373 -17.22 -63.54 57.01
N TYR A 374 -16.22 -63.93 57.80
CA TYR A 374 -16.13 -63.62 59.22
C TYR A 374 -15.04 -62.58 59.45
N ASN A 375 -15.18 -61.80 60.51
CA ASN A 375 -14.19 -60.81 60.92
C ASN A 375 -14.08 -60.78 62.45
N SER A 376 -13.17 -59.95 62.98
CA SER A 376 -12.91 -59.86 64.43
C SER A 376 -14.15 -59.53 65.27
N LEU A 377 -15.17 -58.90 64.67
CA LEU A 377 -16.43 -58.51 65.31
C LEU A 377 -17.61 -59.45 64.97
N ASN A 378 -17.48 -60.32 63.97
CA ASN A 378 -18.48 -61.30 63.54
C ASN A 378 -17.77 -62.64 63.32
N LYS A 379 -17.50 -63.35 64.41
CA LYS A 379 -16.80 -64.65 64.42
C LYS A 379 -17.77 -65.79 64.06
N PRO A 380 -17.29 -66.90 63.46
CA PRO A 380 -18.12 -68.09 63.25
C PRO A 380 -18.63 -68.62 64.59
N SER A 381 -19.86 -69.13 64.60
CA SER A 381 -20.40 -69.84 65.78
C SER A 381 -19.61 -71.13 66.04
N ASP A 382 -19.53 -71.59 67.28
CA ASP A 382 -18.81 -72.83 67.67
C ASP A 382 -19.19 -74.05 66.81
N LYS A 383 -20.45 -74.11 66.36
CA LYS A 383 -20.98 -75.16 65.48
C LYS A 383 -20.46 -75.11 64.03
N ALA A 384 -19.99 -73.95 63.57
CA ALA A 384 -19.41 -73.72 62.24
C ALA A 384 -17.88 -73.93 62.22
N VAL A 385 -17.25 -74.05 63.39
CA VAL A 385 -15.80 -74.32 63.54
C VAL A 385 -15.50 -75.84 63.54
N GLY A 386 -16.53 -76.69 63.64
CA GLY A 386 -16.43 -78.15 63.55
C GLY A 386 -16.08 -78.82 64.88
N GLU A 387 -16.79 -79.89 65.22
CA GLU A 387 -16.47 -80.79 66.33
C GLU A 387 -15.08 -81.40 66.12
N ASN A 388 -14.08 -80.86 66.83
CA ASN A 388 -12.89 -81.57 67.29
C ASN A 388 -12.33 -80.78 68.48
N MET A 389 -12.93 -81.00 69.65
CA MET A 389 -12.24 -80.72 70.91
C MET A 389 -11.41 -81.94 71.28
N GLU A 390 -10.10 -81.88 71.04
CA GLU A 390 -9.10 -82.43 71.96
C GLU A 390 -7.97 -81.41 72.09
N ALA A 391 -7.70 -81.11 73.36
CA ALA A 391 -6.74 -80.17 73.94
C ALA A 391 -5.48 -79.83 73.12
N GLU A 392 -5.21 -78.54 72.91
CA GLU A 392 -4.18 -77.82 73.69
C GLU A 392 -4.12 -76.32 73.32
N SER A 393 -4.50 -75.51 74.31
CA SER A 393 -4.01 -74.16 74.69
C SER A 393 -3.64 -73.13 73.62
N ASP A 394 -4.39 -72.02 73.67
CA ASP A 394 -3.89 -70.65 73.63
C ASP A 394 -2.86 -70.31 72.55
N ASN A 395 -3.35 -70.05 71.35
CA ASN A 395 -2.70 -69.09 70.47
C ASN A 395 -3.66 -67.94 70.16
N ILE A 396 -3.77 -67.05 71.14
CA ILE A 396 -4.02 -65.64 70.89
C ILE A 396 -2.99 -65.25 69.83
N TYR A 397 -3.38 -64.99 68.58
CA TYR A 397 -2.54 -64.20 67.65
C TYR A 397 -2.50 -62.76 68.20
N ALA A 398 -1.84 -62.59 69.34
CA ALA A 398 -1.08 -61.41 69.61
C ALA A 398 -0.02 -61.43 68.51
N ALA A 399 0.05 -60.34 67.74
CA ALA A 399 1.09 -60.15 66.75
C ALA A 399 2.43 -60.61 67.37
N THR A 400 3.10 -61.53 66.70
CA THR A 400 4.38 -62.06 67.17
C THR A 400 5.33 -60.89 67.41
N LYS A 401 6.30 -61.05 68.31
CA LYS A 401 7.26 -59.97 68.58
C LYS A 401 7.93 -59.47 67.28
N GLU A 402 8.19 -60.37 66.33
CA GLU A 402 8.61 -60.01 64.97
C GLU A 402 7.61 -59.12 64.22
N GLU A 403 6.31 -59.44 64.24
CA GLU A 403 5.27 -58.65 63.56
C GLU A 403 5.06 -57.27 64.22
N LEU A 404 5.16 -57.18 65.55
CA LEU A 404 5.13 -55.90 66.28
C LEU A 404 6.37 -55.06 65.99
N ILE A 405 7.54 -55.68 65.84
CA ILE A 405 8.77 -55.01 65.39
C ILE A 405 8.63 -54.54 63.94
N GLN A 406 8.05 -55.34 63.05
CA GLN A 406 7.78 -54.94 61.65
C GLN A 406 6.78 -53.78 61.58
N GLN A 407 5.75 -53.76 62.44
CA GLN A 407 4.80 -52.67 62.51
C GLN A 407 5.45 -51.38 63.04
N ALA A 408 6.28 -51.48 64.08
CA ALA A 408 7.08 -50.36 64.58
C ALA A 408 8.11 -49.87 63.53
N GLU A 409 8.69 -50.78 62.74
CA GLU A 409 9.58 -50.42 61.62
C GLU A 409 8.83 -49.64 60.54
N HIS A 410 7.62 -50.09 60.19
CA HIS A 410 6.76 -49.39 59.24
C HIS A 410 6.40 -47.99 59.74
N GLU A 411 6.00 -47.85 61.01
CA GLU A 411 5.67 -46.55 61.62
C GLU A 411 6.89 -45.62 61.67
N LYS A 412 8.07 -46.12 62.06
CA LYS A 412 9.34 -45.37 62.01
C LYS A 412 9.66 -44.88 60.61
N SER A 413 9.46 -45.73 59.60
CA SER A 413 9.69 -45.41 58.19
C SER A 413 8.72 -44.32 57.68
N GLN A 414 7.44 -44.42 58.03
CA GLN A 414 6.43 -43.40 57.69
C GLN A 414 6.73 -42.05 58.35
N LEU A 415 7.08 -42.05 59.64
CA LEU A 415 7.44 -40.83 60.37
C LEU A 415 8.72 -40.20 59.80
N LEU A 416 9.75 -40.98 59.47
CA LEU A 416 10.97 -40.49 58.82
C LEU A 416 10.68 -39.87 57.44
N THR A 417 9.79 -40.49 56.67
CA THR A 417 9.35 -39.96 55.37
C THR A 417 8.64 -38.62 55.53
N LYS A 418 7.71 -38.53 56.48
CA LYS A 418 7.00 -37.29 56.80
C LYS A 418 7.96 -36.17 57.23
N VAL A 419 8.92 -36.47 58.10
CA VAL A 419 9.93 -35.51 58.57
C VAL A 419 10.85 -35.07 57.43
N ASN A 420 11.26 -35.98 56.52
CA ASN A 420 12.06 -35.60 55.35
C ASN A 420 11.29 -34.63 54.43
N ASN A 421 9.99 -34.83 54.24
CA ASN A 421 9.14 -33.93 53.46
C ASN A 421 8.97 -32.55 54.11
N LEU A 422 9.06 -32.45 55.45
CA LEU A 422 9.03 -31.18 56.17
C LEU A 422 10.41 -30.48 56.14
N ILE A 423 11.49 -31.24 56.25
CA ILE A 423 12.87 -30.72 56.23
C ILE A 423 13.23 -30.19 54.84
N ALA A 424 12.83 -30.88 53.76
CA ALA A 424 13.21 -30.53 52.39
C ALA A 424 12.95 -29.04 52.04
N PRO A 425 11.72 -28.48 52.16
CA PRO A 425 11.48 -27.07 51.83
C PRO A 425 12.20 -26.09 52.77
N LEU A 426 12.34 -26.44 54.05
CA LEU A 426 13.08 -25.61 55.02
C LEU A 426 14.59 -25.59 54.71
N GLN A 427 15.14 -26.72 54.25
CA GLN A 427 16.52 -26.86 53.81
C GLN A 427 16.77 -26.05 52.54
N ASP A 428 15.87 -26.15 51.54
CA ASP A 428 15.95 -25.40 50.29
C ASP A 428 15.95 -23.88 50.57
N ALA A 429 15.09 -23.41 51.48
CA ALA A 429 15.05 -22.00 51.88
C ALA A 429 16.36 -21.51 52.52
N VAL A 430 17.03 -22.37 53.30
CA VAL A 430 18.35 -22.06 53.89
C VAL A 430 19.44 -22.06 52.83
N ASP A 431 19.45 -23.04 51.92
CA ASP A 431 20.46 -23.17 50.87
C ASP A 431 20.38 -22.03 49.84
N LEU A 432 19.17 -21.52 49.59
CA LEU A 432 18.92 -20.34 48.77
C LEU A 432 19.18 -19.01 49.49
N GLY A 433 19.52 -19.03 50.79
CA GLY A 433 19.81 -17.85 51.59
C GLY A 433 18.60 -16.98 51.92
N VAL A 434 17.37 -17.50 51.74
CA VAL A 434 16.10 -16.76 51.91
C VAL A 434 15.34 -17.13 53.18
N ALA A 435 15.80 -18.13 53.94
CA ALA A 435 15.15 -18.57 55.17
C ALA A 435 15.20 -17.51 56.29
N SER A 436 14.05 -17.31 56.94
CA SER A 436 13.92 -16.54 58.18
C SER A 436 14.60 -17.23 59.37
N GLU A 437 14.89 -16.48 60.43
CA GLU A 437 15.47 -17.05 61.66
C GLU A 437 14.54 -18.07 62.33
N ALA A 438 13.22 -17.91 62.19
CA ALA A 438 12.24 -18.89 62.66
C ALA A 438 12.29 -20.20 61.86
N GLU A 439 12.43 -20.12 60.53
CA GLU A 439 12.56 -21.30 59.66
C GLU A 439 13.89 -22.03 59.87
N LYS A 440 14.99 -21.30 60.13
CA LYS A 440 16.28 -21.90 60.52
C LYS A 440 16.19 -22.63 61.86
N ALA A 441 15.49 -22.06 62.84
CA ALA A 441 15.25 -22.69 64.13
C ALA A 441 14.38 -23.96 63.98
N ALA A 442 13.28 -23.88 63.21
CA ALA A 442 12.43 -25.02 62.92
C ALA A 442 13.19 -26.13 62.16
N LEU A 443 14.00 -25.78 61.16
CA LEU A 443 14.85 -26.74 60.43
C LEU A 443 15.79 -27.48 61.38
N LEU A 444 16.40 -26.77 62.32
CA LEU A 444 17.29 -27.36 63.32
C LEU A 444 16.54 -28.33 64.24
N GLU A 445 15.35 -27.97 64.70
CA GLU A 445 14.50 -28.82 65.55
C GLU A 445 14.01 -30.07 64.80
N TRP A 446 13.53 -29.92 63.56
CA TRP A 446 13.12 -31.06 62.74
C TRP A 446 14.28 -31.98 62.37
N LYS A 447 15.49 -31.45 62.11
CA LYS A 447 16.70 -32.26 61.91
C LYS A 447 17.10 -33.03 63.17
N LYS A 448 17.03 -32.40 64.34
CA LYS A 448 17.28 -33.07 65.63
C LYS A 448 16.26 -34.19 65.86
N TYR A 449 14.97 -33.89 65.62
CA TYR A 449 13.88 -34.87 65.72
C TYR A 449 14.10 -36.05 64.78
N ARG A 450 14.45 -35.82 63.51
CA ARG A 450 14.79 -36.89 62.55
C ARG A 450 15.89 -37.81 63.06
N ILE A 451 16.94 -37.24 63.65
CA ILE A 451 18.06 -38.01 64.19
C ILE A 451 17.61 -38.85 65.39
N ILE A 452 16.86 -38.25 66.32
CA ILE A 452 16.32 -38.97 67.50
C ILE A 452 15.39 -40.09 67.04
N LEU A 453 14.47 -39.80 66.13
CA LEU A 453 13.55 -40.77 65.55
C LEU A 453 14.29 -41.92 64.84
N SER A 454 15.37 -41.62 64.11
CA SER A 454 16.18 -42.65 63.45
C SER A 454 16.86 -43.61 64.44
N LYS A 455 17.07 -43.19 65.68
CA LYS A 455 17.72 -43.96 66.75
C LYS A 455 16.74 -44.70 67.67
N VAL A 456 15.43 -44.54 67.48
CA VAL A 456 14.41 -45.28 68.27
C VAL A 456 14.65 -46.78 68.11
N ASP A 457 14.75 -47.47 69.24
CA ASP A 457 14.91 -48.93 69.31
C ASP A 457 13.55 -49.61 69.16
N ILE A 458 13.26 -50.04 67.94
CA ILE A 458 12.01 -50.71 67.57
C ILE A 458 11.90 -52.13 68.12
N SER A 459 12.99 -52.71 68.67
CA SER A 459 12.98 -54.06 69.26
C SER A 459 12.20 -54.14 70.58
N LEU A 460 11.85 -52.98 71.15
CA LEU A 460 11.09 -52.82 72.39
C LEU A 460 9.56 -52.95 72.20
N ALA A 461 9.08 -53.20 70.98
CA ALA A 461 7.65 -53.34 70.70
C ALA A 461 6.97 -54.42 71.58
N PRO A 462 5.77 -54.16 72.12
CA PRO A 462 4.87 -53.02 71.81
C PRO A 462 5.19 -51.70 72.53
N ASP A 463 6.13 -51.68 73.48
CA ASP A 463 6.41 -50.53 74.37
C ASP A 463 7.49 -49.59 73.80
N VAL A 464 7.35 -49.21 72.52
CA VAL A 464 8.29 -48.28 71.87
C VAL A 464 7.98 -46.84 72.29
N GLU A 465 8.94 -46.16 72.91
CA GLU A 465 8.85 -44.73 73.23
C GLU A 465 9.14 -43.87 71.98
N TRP A 466 8.08 -43.29 71.41
CA TRP A 466 8.21 -42.37 70.28
C TRP A 466 8.54 -40.95 70.74
N PRO A 467 9.52 -40.27 70.14
CA PRO A 467 9.85 -38.91 70.51
C PRO A 467 8.70 -37.94 70.15
N GLU A 468 8.46 -36.94 71.00
CA GLU A 468 7.49 -35.88 70.74
C GLU A 468 7.93 -35.01 69.55
N GLN A 469 6.97 -34.68 68.68
CA GLN A 469 7.21 -33.87 67.49
C GLN A 469 7.43 -32.39 67.88
N PRO A 470 8.35 -31.67 67.21
CA PRO A 470 8.46 -30.22 67.30
C PRO A 470 7.14 -29.52 66.93
N LYS A 471 6.87 -28.37 67.54
CA LYS A 471 5.62 -27.60 67.33
C LYS A 471 5.68 -26.68 66.13
#